data_AF-A0A920TTA1-F1
#
_entry.id   AF-A0A920TTA1-F1
#
_cell.length_a   1.000
_cell.length_b   1.000
_cell.length_c   1.000
_cell.angle_alpha   90.00
_cell.angle_beta   90.00
_cell.angle_gamma   90.00
#
_symmetry.space_group_name_H-M   'P 1'
#
loop_
_entity.id
_entity.type
_entity.pdbx_description
1 polymer ?
#
loop_
_entity_poly.entity_id
_entity_poly.type
_entity_poly.pdbx_seq_one_letter_code
_entity_poly.pdbx_strand_id
1 'polypeptide(L)'
;MNELVPQIRGVRIQGHGVTKFKVCGDAENMYQDSGRPGVREMTKNMMLKSVILIFSGLLLVAPVRGQSTGPSHAGFDPNAPLGGHYHEGELGDKLLGLESELKCNCGCGLDLHSCQFQMQCGVSPVWSKRIRDALESGETVEAVEAGFVADFGTTVLLAPPPEGFNLVGYLLPAVAILGAGMLLGMLARGGSVPGEYVPVTEPSDEDLARLREEMRKLDEAESPDW
;
A
#
# COMPACT_ATOMS: atom_id res chain seq x y z
N MET A 1 -47.49 -27.68 -36.50
CA MET A 1 -47.60 -27.23 -37.89
C MET A 1 -46.48 -26.22 -38.15
N ASN A 2 -45.70 -26.49 -39.19
CA ASN A 2 -44.79 -25.63 -39.96
C ASN A 2 -43.66 -24.90 -39.19
N GLU A 3 -42.41 -25.31 -39.38
CA GLU A 3 -41.51 -24.99 -40.51
C GLU A 3 -41.03 -23.54 -40.49
N LEU A 4 -39.71 -23.35 -40.31
CA LEU A 4 -38.84 -22.60 -41.23
C LEU A 4 -37.36 -22.74 -40.80
N VAL A 5 -36.62 -23.49 -41.61
CA VAL A 5 -35.15 -23.52 -41.73
C VAL A 5 -34.78 -22.47 -42.79
N PRO A 6 -33.69 -21.66 -42.65
CA PRO A 6 -32.39 -21.99 -43.26
C PRO A 6 -31.15 -21.53 -42.44
N GLN A 7 -30.14 -22.41 -42.25
CA GLN A 7 -28.82 -22.44 -42.93
C GLN A 7 -28.03 -21.11 -42.83
N ILE A 8 -26.77 -21.09 -42.35
CA ILE A 8 -25.58 -21.38 -43.17
C ILE A 8 -24.31 -21.54 -42.29
N ARG A 9 -23.53 -22.59 -42.61
CA ARG A 9 -22.07 -22.83 -42.41
C ARG A 9 -21.47 -22.93 -41.01
N GLY A 10 -21.41 -24.16 -40.52
CA GLY A 10 -20.29 -24.62 -39.68
C GLY A 10 -19.08 -24.99 -40.55
N VAL A 11 -17.98 -24.25 -40.40
CA VAL A 11 -16.65 -24.67 -40.82
C VAL A 11 -15.92 -25.19 -39.58
N ARG A 12 -15.52 -26.46 -39.66
CA ARG A 12 -14.73 -27.19 -38.66
C ARG A 12 -13.27 -26.76 -38.78
N ILE A 13 -12.77 -25.97 -37.83
CA ILE A 13 -11.34 -25.80 -37.61
C ILE A 13 -10.93 -26.83 -36.55
N GLN A 14 -9.97 -27.69 -36.90
CA GLN A 14 -9.41 -28.73 -36.05
C GLN A 14 -8.75 -28.10 -34.82
N GLY A 15 -9.24 -28.47 -33.63
CA GLY A 15 -8.55 -28.19 -32.37
C GLY A 15 -7.35 -29.11 -32.23
N HIS A 16 -6.15 -28.55 -32.21
CA HIS A 16 -4.97 -29.22 -31.70
C HIS A 16 -5.04 -29.25 -30.17
N GLY A 17 -4.87 -30.45 -29.60
CA GLY A 17 -5.14 -30.75 -28.21
C GLY A 17 -4.27 -29.97 -27.22
N VAL A 18 -4.91 -29.51 -26.15
CA VAL A 18 -4.27 -29.18 -24.88
C VAL A 18 -4.96 -30.03 -23.81
N THR A 19 -4.60 -31.32 -23.74
CA THR A 19 -4.99 -32.21 -22.65
C THR A 19 -3.98 -32.08 -21.50
N LYS A 20 -4.14 -31.04 -20.67
CA LYS A 20 -3.79 -31.05 -19.23
C LYS A 20 -4.15 -29.72 -18.58
N PHE A 21 -5.40 -29.60 -18.13
CA PHE A 21 -5.73 -28.66 -17.07
C PHE A 21 -5.43 -29.36 -15.74
N LYS A 22 -4.35 -28.97 -15.06
CA LYS A 22 -4.06 -29.45 -13.71
C LYS A 22 -4.94 -28.63 -12.76
N VAL A 23 -6.02 -29.25 -12.30
CA VAL A 23 -6.89 -28.73 -11.24
C VAL A 23 -6.04 -28.52 -9.99
N CYS A 24 -6.09 -27.32 -9.42
CA CYS A 24 -5.47 -27.03 -8.15
C CYS A 24 -6.23 -27.74 -7.03
N GLY A 25 -5.55 -28.69 -6.40
CA GLY A 25 -5.61 -29.06 -4.98
C GLY A 25 -6.99 -29.10 -4.31
N ASP A 26 -7.47 -30.33 -4.10
CA ASP A 26 -8.59 -30.65 -3.22
C ASP A 26 -8.28 -30.30 -1.76
N ALA A 27 -9.27 -29.69 -1.08
CA ALA A 27 -9.19 -29.09 0.24
C ALA A 27 -9.34 -30.09 1.42
N GLU A 28 -9.01 -31.35 1.22
CA GLU A 28 -9.30 -32.43 2.18
C GLU A 28 -8.04 -33.17 2.64
N ASN A 29 -6.97 -32.47 3.03
CA ASN A 29 -5.95 -33.15 3.87
C ASN A 29 -5.01 -32.22 4.67
N MET A 30 -5.56 -31.24 5.40
CA MET A 30 -4.71 -30.34 6.22
C MET A 30 -5.08 -30.27 7.71
N TYR A 31 -5.99 -31.13 8.19
CA TYR A 31 -6.49 -31.05 9.58
C TYR A 31 -6.20 -32.25 10.49
N GLN A 32 -5.34 -33.20 10.11
CA GLN A 32 -4.86 -34.19 11.09
C GLN A 32 -3.41 -34.53 10.83
N ASP A 33 -2.50 -34.00 11.65
CA ASP A 33 -1.59 -34.80 12.49
C ASP A 33 -0.58 -33.88 13.20
N SER A 34 -0.14 -34.33 14.38
CA SER A 34 0.99 -33.89 15.21
C SER A 34 0.73 -32.83 16.28
N GLY A 35 0.22 -33.32 17.42
CA GLY A 35 0.26 -32.63 18.71
C GLY A 35 1.68 -32.36 19.21
N ARG A 36 1.85 -31.20 19.86
CA ARG A 36 3.08 -30.82 20.58
C ARG A 36 2.94 -31.08 22.09
N PRO A 37 3.87 -31.79 22.73
CA PRO A 37 3.99 -31.79 24.19
C PRO A 37 4.77 -30.56 24.72
N GLY A 38 4.23 -29.94 25.78
CA GLY A 38 4.99 -29.42 26.93
C GLY A 38 5.86 -28.18 26.78
N VAL A 39 5.26 -26.98 26.89
CA VAL A 39 5.90 -25.65 26.84
C VAL A 39 6.70 -25.26 28.12
N ARG A 40 6.99 -26.17 29.06
CA ARG A 40 7.45 -25.78 30.41
C ARG A 40 8.94 -26.01 30.75
N GLU A 41 9.71 -26.73 29.94
CA GLU A 41 11.10 -27.11 30.30
C GLU A 41 12.21 -26.50 29.42
N MET A 42 11.88 -25.82 28.32
CA MET A 42 12.90 -25.31 27.38
C MET A 42 13.46 -23.92 27.73
N THR A 43 12.92 -23.23 28.74
CA THR A 43 13.26 -21.83 29.04
C THR A 43 14.52 -21.62 29.89
N LYS A 44 15.12 -22.67 30.47
CA LYS A 44 16.25 -22.49 31.40
C LYS A 44 17.65 -22.66 30.80
N ASN A 45 17.81 -23.33 29.66
CA ASN A 45 19.15 -23.68 29.15
C ASN A 45 19.63 -22.82 27.96
N MET A 46 18.80 -21.90 27.45
CA MET A 46 19.08 -21.16 26.21
C MET A 46 19.77 -19.80 26.42
N MET A 47 19.92 -19.33 27.67
CA MET A 47 20.47 -17.99 27.95
C MET A 47 21.99 -17.94 28.19
N LEU A 48 22.72 -19.06 28.20
CA LEU A 48 24.13 -19.06 28.62
C LEU A 48 25.15 -19.50 27.55
N LYS A 49 24.73 -19.94 26.36
CA LYS A 49 25.66 -20.51 25.36
C LYS A 49 25.73 -19.83 23.99
N SER A 50 24.90 -18.82 23.70
CA SER A 50 24.84 -18.25 22.35
C SER A 50 25.55 -16.89 22.18
N VAL A 51 26.12 -16.34 23.24
CA VAL A 51 26.79 -15.02 23.23
C VAL A 51 28.21 -15.08 22.62
N ILE A 52 28.77 -16.26 22.33
CA ILE A 52 30.21 -16.40 22.03
C ILE A 52 30.52 -16.87 20.58
N LEU A 53 29.54 -17.23 19.74
CA LEU A 53 29.83 -17.87 18.43
C LEU A 53 29.16 -17.27 17.18
N ILE A 54 28.88 -15.96 17.14
CA ILE A 54 28.44 -15.29 15.89
C ILE A 54 29.25 -14.02 15.60
N PHE A 55 30.54 -14.00 15.97
CA PHE A 55 31.49 -12.94 15.59
C PHE A 55 32.54 -13.40 14.55
N SER A 56 32.37 -14.58 13.94
CA SER A 56 33.31 -15.10 12.94
C SER A 56 32.55 -15.70 11.76
N GLY A 57 32.28 -14.85 10.77
CA GLY A 57 31.53 -15.19 9.56
C GLY A 57 31.61 -14.08 8.52
N LEU A 58 32.79 -13.46 8.38
CA LEU A 58 33.13 -12.61 7.24
C LEU A 58 33.31 -13.52 6.02
N LEU A 59 32.19 -13.86 5.38
CA LEU A 59 32.16 -14.47 4.05
C LEU A 59 31.42 -13.49 3.14
N LEU A 60 32.21 -12.81 2.32
CA LEU A 60 31.77 -12.07 1.13
C LEU A 60 30.97 -13.02 0.23
N VAL A 61 29.66 -13.05 0.41
CA VAL A 61 28.72 -13.39 -0.66
C VAL A 61 28.01 -12.10 -0.99
N ALA A 62 28.58 -11.35 -1.94
CA ALA A 62 27.80 -10.33 -2.63
C ALA A 62 26.61 -11.05 -3.30
N PRO A 63 25.36 -10.59 -3.13
CA PRO A 63 24.28 -11.05 -3.98
C PRO A 63 24.51 -10.51 -5.39
N VAL A 64 25.33 -11.21 -6.19
CA VAL A 64 25.27 -11.11 -7.65
C VAL A 64 24.02 -11.87 -8.09
N ARG A 65 22.85 -11.26 -7.89
CA ARG A 65 21.55 -11.61 -8.54
C ARG A 65 20.51 -10.60 -8.08
N GLY A 66 20.54 -9.45 -8.74
CA GLY A 66 19.53 -8.39 -8.62
C GLY A 66 19.81 -7.29 -9.63
N GLN A 67 20.40 -7.63 -10.78
CA GLN A 67 20.52 -6.66 -11.87
C GLN A 67 19.13 -6.53 -12.48
N SER A 68 18.61 -5.31 -12.48
CA SER A 68 17.30 -5.04 -13.03
C SER A 68 17.38 -5.05 -14.56
N THR A 69 16.74 -6.03 -15.21
CA THR A 69 17.00 -6.37 -16.63
C THR A 69 15.91 -5.96 -17.63
N GLY A 70 15.09 -4.94 -17.36
CA GLY A 70 14.02 -4.52 -18.30
C GLY A 70 14.40 -3.35 -19.27
N PRO A 71 13.40 -2.61 -19.79
CA PRO A 71 13.50 -1.21 -20.29
C PRO A 71 13.17 -0.13 -19.24
N SER A 72 13.94 0.97 -19.11
CA SER A 72 13.44 2.15 -18.38
C SER A 72 12.16 2.61 -19.06
N HIS A 73 11.14 2.95 -18.29
CA HIS A 73 9.90 3.53 -18.82
C HIS A 73 10.22 4.94 -19.35
N ALA A 74 10.92 4.99 -20.48
CA ALA A 74 11.38 6.16 -21.22
C ALA A 74 10.18 6.95 -21.79
N GLY A 75 9.29 7.45 -20.94
CA GLY A 75 8.02 8.04 -21.37
C GLY A 75 7.17 7.00 -22.09
N PHE A 76 6.10 7.44 -22.73
CA PHE A 76 5.37 6.59 -23.67
C PHE A 76 6.26 6.31 -24.89
N ASP A 77 7.00 5.21 -24.87
CA ASP A 77 7.64 4.63 -26.04
C ASP A 77 6.76 3.50 -26.59
N PRO A 78 6.05 3.70 -27.72
CA PRO A 78 5.20 2.66 -28.31
C PRO A 78 5.99 1.44 -28.81
N ASN A 79 7.33 1.51 -28.84
CA ASN A 79 8.22 0.43 -29.23
C ASN A 79 8.94 -0.22 -28.04
N ALA A 80 8.71 0.23 -26.81
CA ALA A 80 9.30 -0.40 -25.63
C ALA A 80 8.74 -1.83 -25.48
N PRO A 81 9.60 -2.86 -25.35
CA PRO A 81 9.11 -4.23 -25.19
C PRO A 81 8.37 -4.35 -23.86
N LEU A 82 7.12 -4.85 -23.91
CA LEU A 82 6.22 -5.05 -22.76
C LEU A 82 6.71 -6.11 -21.76
N GLY A 83 7.90 -6.70 -21.98
CA GLY A 83 8.48 -7.76 -21.17
C GLY A 83 9.60 -7.23 -20.26
N GLY A 84 9.22 -6.76 -19.07
CA GLY A 84 10.15 -6.41 -17.98
C GLY A 84 9.70 -5.17 -17.23
N HIS A 85 8.95 -5.33 -16.15
CA HIS A 85 8.65 -4.24 -15.22
C HIS A 85 9.73 -4.21 -14.12
N TYR A 86 10.26 -3.01 -13.83
CA TYR A 86 11.38 -2.80 -12.92
C TYR A 86 10.94 -2.66 -11.47
N HIS A 87 10.58 -3.75 -10.79
CA HIS A 87 10.40 -3.71 -9.32
C HIS A 87 10.78 -5.04 -8.67
N GLU A 88 11.71 -5.80 -9.28
CA GLU A 88 12.12 -7.10 -8.77
C GLU A 88 13.59 -7.07 -8.35
N GLY A 89 13.83 -7.41 -7.08
CA GLY A 89 15.17 -7.49 -6.48
C GLY A 89 15.69 -6.17 -5.92
N GLU A 90 16.81 -6.25 -5.21
CA GLU A 90 17.37 -5.16 -4.40
C GLU A 90 17.59 -3.86 -5.19
N LEU A 91 18.04 -3.94 -6.45
CA LEU A 91 18.28 -2.75 -7.27
C LEU A 91 16.96 -2.09 -7.71
N GLY A 92 15.93 -2.89 -8.00
CA GLY A 92 14.59 -2.39 -8.32
C GLY A 92 13.95 -1.66 -7.14
N ASP A 93 14.14 -2.20 -5.92
CA ASP A 93 13.66 -1.56 -4.69
C ASP A 93 14.34 -0.20 -4.45
N LYS A 94 15.67 -0.12 -4.66
CA LYS A 94 16.44 1.13 -4.56
C LYS A 94 16.03 2.16 -5.61
N LEU A 95 15.81 1.73 -6.85
CA LEU A 95 15.34 2.60 -7.93
C LEU A 95 13.97 3.19 -7.56
N LEU A 96 13.02 2.35 -7.16
CA LEU A 96 11.68 2.80 -6.78
C LEU A 96 11.72 3.76 -5.59
N GLY A 97 12.55 3.48 -4.58
CA GLY A 97 12.74 4.37 -3.43
C GLY A 97 13.15 5.78 -3.88
N LEU A 98 14.22 5.88 -4.66
CA LEU A 98 14.69 7.17 -5.19
C LEU A 98 13.67 7.86 -6.09
N GLU A 99 12.99 7.12 -6.97
CA GLU A 99 11.96 7.71 -7.83
C GLU A 99 10.76 8.25 -7.02
N SER A 100 10.43 7.63 -5.89
CA SER A 100 9.34 8.08 -5.01
C SER A 100 9.73 9.26 -4.11
N GLU A 101 11.02 9.42 -3.80
CA GLU A 101 11.52 10.46 -2.90
C GLU A 101 11.92 11.75 -3.64
N LEU A 102 12.17 11.67 -4.95
CA LEU A 102 12.55 12.81 -5.78
C LEU A 102 11.33 13.45 -6.45
N LYS A 103 11.14 14.74 -6.22
CA LYS A 103 10.16 15.60 -6.91
C LYS A 103 10.63 15.92 -8.31
N CYS A 104 9.80 15.61 -9.31
CA CYS A 104 10.10 15.96 -10.69
C CYS A 104 10.05 17.48 -10.90
N ASN A 105 11.07 18.04 -11.57
CA ASN A 105 11.16 19.48 -11.82
C ASN A 105 10.41 19.96 -13.07
N CYS A 106 9.58 19.12 -13.69
CA CYS A 106 8.79 19.49 -14.88
C CYS A 106 7.59 20.40 -14.58
N GLY A 107 7.33 20.71 -13.31
CA GLY A 107 6.29 21.64 -12.87
C GLY A 107 4.96 21.00 -12.46
N CYS A 108 4.78 19.69 -12.64
CA CYS A 108 3.53 19.01 -12.26
C CYS A 108 3.38 18.76 -10.74
N GLY A 109 4.47 18.88 -9.98
CA GLY A 109 4.47 18.69 -8.52
C GLY A 109 4.41 17.24 -8.03
N LEU A 110 4.50 16.25 -8.92
CA LEU A 110 4.53 14.83 -8.57
C LEU A 110 5.97 14.33 -8.34
N ASP A 111 6.07 13.19 -7.66
CA ASP A 111 7.31 12.42 -7.59
C ASP A 111 7.70 11.83 -8.97
N LEU A 112 8.96 11.46 -9.09
CA LEU A 112 9.54 11.00 -10.34
C LEU A 112 8.87 9.74 -10.87
N HIS A 113 8.51 8.81 -9.98
CA HIS A 113 7.82 7.56 -10.30
C HIS A 113 6.39 7.84 -10.81
N SER A 114 5.57 8.51 -10.01
CA SER A 114 4.17 8.80 -10.36
C SER A 114 4.05 9.65 -11.62
N CYS A 115 4.93 10.62 -11.81
CA CYS A 115 4.92 11.50 -12.98
C CYS A 115 5.07 10.72 -14.31
N GLN A 116 5.84 9.63 -14.29
CA GLN A 116 6.10 8.81 -15.47
C GLN A 116 4.84 8.11 -16.01
N PHE A 117 3.95 7.69 -15.11
CA PHE A 117 2.77 6.88 -15.46
C PHE A 117 1.49 7.72 -15.58
N GLN A 118 1.44 8.88 -14.92
CA GLN A 118 0.24 9.71 -14.92
C GLN A 118 0.19 10.73 -16.07
N MET A 119 1.32 11.02 -16.72
CA MET A 119 1.37 11.96 -17.84
C MET A 119 2.47 11.67 -18.85
N GLN A 120 2.36 12.31 -20.01
CA GLN A 120 3.41 12.33 -21.03
C GLN A 120 4.55 13.26 -20.58
N CYS A 121 5.48 12.74 -19.79
CA CYS A 121 6.61 13.50 -19.24
C CYS A 121 7.91 13.18 -19.98
N GLY A 122 8.62 14.22 -20.45
CA GLY A 122 9.94 14.07 -21.07
C GLY A 122 11.12 14.11 -20.08
N VAL A 123 10.90 14.58 -18.85
CA VAL A 123 11.95 14.75 -17.83
C VAL A 123 12.13 13.49 -17.00
N SER A 124 11.02 12.99 -16.44
CA SER A 124 11.05 11.86 -15.51
C SER A 124 11.85 10.66 -16.04
N PRO A 125 11.66 10.25 -17.31
CA PRO A 125 12.34 9.07 -17.79
C PRO A 125 13.86 9.22 -17.97
N VAL A 126 14.33 10.44 -18.22
CA VAL A 126 15.76 10.75 -18.28
C VAL A 126 16.38 10.64 -16.89
N TRP A 127 15.69 11.12 -15.87
CA TRP A 127 16.15 11.03 -14.48
C TRP A 127 16.09 9.60 -13.94
N SER A 128 15.02 8.85 -14.22
CA SER A 128 14.94 7.41 -13.90
C SER A 128 16.10 6.63 -14.50
N LYS A 129 16.46 6.92 -15.75
CA LYS A 129 17.65 6.33 -16.39
C LYS A 129 18.93 6.73 -15.67
N ARG A 130 19.12 8.00 -15.35
CA ARG A 130 20.31 8.48 -14.60
C ARG A 130 20.46 7.77 -13.26
N ILE A 131 19.37 7.66 -12.50
CA ILE A 131 19.37 6.98 -11.19
C ILE A 131 19.79 5.52 -11.35
N ARG A 132 19.20 4.84 -12.33
CA ARG A 132 19.56 3.45 -12.61
C ARG A 132 21.02 3.28 -12.99
N ASP A 133 21.51 4.07 -13.95
CA ASP A 133 22.89 3.97 -14.42
C ASP A 133 23.86 4.18 -13.24
N ALA A 134 23.53 5.09 -12.31
CA ALA A 134 24.30 5.30 -11.08
C ALA A 134 24.25 4.10 -10.12
N LEU A 135 23.06 3.54 -9.85
CA LEU A 135 22.90 2.35 -9.00
C LEU A 135 23.59 1.12 -9.60
N GLU A 136 23.53 0.92 -10.92
CA GLU A 136 24.21 -0.17 -11.64
C GLU A 136 25.73 -0.01 -11.61
N SER A 137 26.23 1.22 -11.52
CA SER A 137 27.66 1.51 -11.33
C SER A 137 28.14 1.30 -9.89
N GLY A 138 27.23 1.01 -8.95
CA GLY A 138 27.54 0.73 -7.55
C GLY A 138 27.45 1.94 -6.63
N GLU A 139 26.87 3.06 -7.08
CA GLU A 139 26.58 4.20 -6.20
C GLU A 139 25.51 3.83 -5.15
N THR A 140 25.62 4.42 -3.96
CA THR A 140 24.62 4.24 -2.90
C THR A 140 23.42 5.15 -3.14
N VAL A 141 22.28 4.82 -2.55
CA VAL A 141 21.04 5.61 -2.65
C VAL A 141 21.28 7.05 -2.21
N GLU A 142 21.98 7.23 -1.10
CA GLU A 142 22.27 8.53 -0.51
C GLU A 142 23.22 9.36 -1.38
N ALA A 143 24.17 8.70 -2.07
CA ALA A 143 25.08 9.36 -3.00
C ALA A 143 24.33 9.88 -4.23
N VAL A 144 23.42 9.07 -4.78
CA VAL A 144 22.57 9.48 -5.91
C VAL A 144 21.66 10.63 -5.50
N GLU A 145 20.95 10.51 -4.39
CA GLU A 145 20.08 11.57 -3.86
C GLU A 145 20.86 12.87 -3.61
N ALA A 146 22.02 12.79 -2.95
CA ALA A 146 22.89 13.94 -2.71
C ALA A 146 23.36 14.59 -4.01
N GLY A 147 23.61 13.81 -5.06
CA GLY A 147 23.91 14.32 -6.40
C GLY A 147 22.75 15.13 -6.99
N PHE A 148 21.51 14.66 -6.85
CA PHE A 148 20.33 15.42 -7.27
C PHE A 148 20.13 16.69 -6.44
N VAL A 149 20.36 16.62 -5.12
CA VAL A 149 20.30 17.80 -4.24
C VAL A 149 21.40 18.81 -4.60
N ALA A 150 22.60 18.36 -4.97
CA ALA A 150 23.68 19.24 -5.42
C ALA A 150 23.32 19.95 -6.73
N ASP A 151 22.67 19.26 -7.67
CA ASP A 151 22.29 19.80 -8.97
C ASP A 151 21.07 20.74 -8.91
N PHE A 152 20.07 20.40 -8.08
CA PHE A 152 18.74 21.04 -8.11
C PHE A 152 18.31 21.68 -6.78
N GLY A 153 19.14 21.56 -5.74
CA GLY A 153 18.83 22.01 -4.38
C GLY A 153 17.87 21.08 -3.64
N THR A 154 17.65 21.35 -2.36
CA THR A 154 16.78 20.54 -1.48
C THR A 154 15.31 20.51 -1.91
N THR A 155 14.90 21.42 -2.81
CA THR A 155 13.56 21.43 -3.38
C THR A 155 13.27 20.27 -4.33
N VAL A 156 14.31 19.53 -4.74
CA VAL A 156 14.17 18.29 -5.51
C VAL A 156 13.65 17.13 -4.65
N LEU A 157 13.71 17.22 -3.33
CA LEU A 157 13.16 16.20 -2.45
C LEU A 157 11.64 16.42 -2.30
N LEU A 158 10.88 15.33 -2.26
CA LEU A 158 9.45 15.38 -1.93
C LEU A 158 9.22 15.88 -0.50
N ALA A 159 10.08 15.43 0.42
CA ALA A 159 10.08 15.80 1.81
C ALA A 159 11.28 16.72 2.11
N PRO A 160 11.06 17.92 2.65
CA PRO A 160 12.17 18.78 3.07
C PRO A 160 13.03 18.10 4.14
N PRO A 161 14.36 18.24 4.13
CA PRO A 161 15.23 17.61 5.14
C PRO A 161 14.79 17.99 6.57
N PRO A 162 14.80 17.05 7.53
CA PRO A 162 14.33 17.26 8.90
C PRO A 162 15.33 18.07 9.75
N GLU A 163 15.61 19.29 9.32
CA GLU A 163 16.56 20.20 9.96
C GLU A 163 15.99 21.61 10.11
N GLY A 164 16.50 22.38 11.07
CA GLY A 164 16.06 23.76 11.31
C GLY A 164 14.54 23.88 11.53
N PHE A 165 13.88 24.74 10.75
CA PHE A 165 12.43 24.96 10.86
C PHE A 165 11.60 23.78 10.33
N ASN A 166 12.15 22.94 9.46
CA ASN A 166 11.41 21.80 8.89
C ASN A 166 11.01 20.79 9.98
N LEU A 167 11.79 20.68 11.06
CA LEU A 167 11.47 19.85 12.22
C LEU A 167 10.08 20.13 12.81
N VAL A 168 9.60 21.38 12.72
CA VAL A 168 8.25 21.72 13.18
C VAL A 168 7.22 20.92 12.39
N GLY A 169 7.35 20.80 11.07
CA GLY A 169 6.42 20.02 10.24
C GLY A 169 6.37 18.54 10.63
N TYR A 170 7.51 17.97 11.03
CA TYR A 170 7.62 16.57 11.46
C TYR A 170 7.06 16.33 12.87
N LEU A 171 7.27 17.26 13.80
CA LEU A 171 6.90 17.09 15.20
C LEU A 171 5.49 17.61 15.53
N LEU A 172 5.00 18.60 14.77
CA LEU A 172 3.73 19.27 15.02
C LEU A 172 2.54 18.31 15.12
N PRO A 173 2.37 17.28 14.26
CA PRO A 173 1.24 16.36 14.39
C PRO A 173 1.23 15.62 15.73
N ALA A 174 2.39 15.11 16.17
CA ALA A 174 2.51 14.42 17.44
C ALA A 174 2.27 15.35 18.64
N VAL A 175 2.87 16.55 18.62
CA VAL A 175 2.68 17.56 19.67
C VAL A 175 1.24 18.03 19.75
N ALA A 176 0.57 18.23 18.61
CA ALA A 176 -0.82 18.66 18.55
C ALA A 176 -1.76 17.62 19.15
N ILE A 177 -1.60 16.33 18.79
CA ILE A 177 -2.43 15.24 19.32
C ILE A 177 -2.24 15.09 20.83
N LEU A 178 -0.98 15.07 21.30
CA LEU A 178 -0.68 14.94 22.73
C LEU A 178 -1.17 16.16 23.53
N GLY A 179 -0.96 17.36 23.00
CA GLY A 179 -1.41 18.60 23.61
C GLY A 179 -2.94 18.68 23.71
N ALA A 180 -3.65 18.32 22.64
CA ALA A 180 -5.11 18.28 22.62
C ALA A 180 -5.66 17.22 23.59
N GLY A 181 -5.09 16.01 23.58
CA GLY A 181 -5.49 14.94 24.50
C GLY A 181 -5.26 15.30 25.96
N MET A 182 -4.12 15.92 26.27
CA MET A 182 -3.81 16.43 27.61
C MET A 182 -4.81 17.51 28.04
N LEU A 183 -5.10 18.48 27.17
CA LEU A 183 -6.05 19.55 27.44
C LEU A 183 -7.46 19.00 27.71
N LEU A 184 -7.95 18.10 26.85
CA LEU A 184 -9.25 17.45 27.02
C LEU A 184 -9.29 16.63 28.31
N GLY A 185 -8.23 15.88 28.63
CA GLY A 185 -8.14 15.11 29.87
C GLY A 185 -8.15 15.99 31.12
N MET A 186 -7.54 17.17 31.08
CA MET A 186 -7.59 18.15 32.17
C MET A 186 -8.98 18.73 32.33
N LEU A 187 -9.65 19.10 31.23
CA LEU A 187 -11.02 19.64 31.25
C LEU A 187 -12.03 18.60 31.74
N ALA A 188 -11.93 17.35 31.29
CA ALA A 188 -12.82 16.26 31.69
C ALA A 188 -12.69 15.90 33.18
N ARG A 189 -11.50 16.08 33.77
CA ARG A 189 -11.29 15.90 35.22
C ARG A 189 -11.94 16.99 36.08
N GLY A 190 -12.25 18.15 35.49
CA GLY A 190 -12.75 19.33 36.20
C GLY A 190 -14.25 19.36 36.46
N GLY A 191 -15.04 18.45 35.88
CA GLY A 191 -16.48 18.43 36.11
C GLY A 191 -17.18 17.25 35.44
N SER A 192 -17.60 16.28 36.25
CA SER A 192 -18.71 15.43 35.86
C SER A 192 -19.98 16.29 35.91
N VAL A 193 -20.56 16.62 34.76
CA VAL A 193 -22.00 16.90 34.74
C VAL A 193 -22.65 15.58 35.15
N PRO A 194 -23.35 15.49 36.29
CA PRO A 194 -24.13 14.31 36.59
C PRO A 194 -25.06 14.11 35.41
N GLY A 195 -24.85 13.02 34.66
CA GLY A 195 -25.81 12.63 33.63
C GLY A 195 -27.09 12.30 34.37
N GLU A 196 -28.05 13.21 34.36
CA GLU A 196 -29.41 12.92 34.78
C GLU A 196 -29.91 11.83 33.82
N TYR A 197 -29.77 10.57 34.24
CA TYR A 197 -30.26 9.44 33.48
C TYR A 197 -31.77 9.47 33.59
N VAL A 198 -32.44 9.89 32.51
CA VAL A 198 -33.90 9.76 32.42
C VAL A 198 -34.19 8.26 32.35
N PRO A 199 -34.91 7.68 33.33
CA PRO A 199 -35.22 6.26 33.31
C PRO A 199 -36.06 5.96 32.07
N VAL A 200 -35.69 4.90 31.34
CA VAL A 200 -36.48 4.39 30.22
C VAL A 200 -37.75 3.78 30.81
N THR A 201 -38.82 4.55 30.82
CA THR A 201 -40.16 4.07 31.16
C THR A 201 -40.87 3.57 29.93
N GLU A 202 -41.72 2.55 30.08
CA GLU A 202 -42.60 2.13 28.99
C GLU A 202 -43.49 3.32 28.58
N PRO A 203 -43.55 3.66 27.28
CA PRO A 203 -44.41 4.73 26.80
C PRO A 203 -45.88 4.41 27.12
N SER A 204 -46.66 5.44 27.42
CA SER A 204 -48.11 5.26 27.62
C SER A 204 -48.77 4.78 26.32
N ASP A 205 -49.91 4.09 26.43
CA ASP A 205 -50.70 3.67 25.26
C ASP A 205 -51.11 4.86 24.38
N GLU A 206 -51.31 6.03 24.99
CA GLU A 206 -51.59 7.29 24.30
C GLU A 206 -50.39 7.77 23.48
N ASP A 207 -49.17 7.71 24.04
CA ASP A 207 -47.94 8.08 23.31
C ASP A 207 -47.66 7.12 22.15
N LEU A 208 -47.92 5.81 22.35
CA LEU A 208 -47.80 4.82 21.28
C LEU A 208 -48.83 5.06 20.17
N ALA A 209 -50.06 5.45 20.52
CA ALA A 209 -51.08 5.81 19.54
C ALA A 209 -50.67 7.06 18.75
N ARG A 210 -50.15 8.09 19.42
CA ARG A 210 -49.64 9.31 18.77
C ARG A 210 -48.48 9.01 17.81
N LEU A 211 -47.53 8.18 18.23
CA LEU A 211 -46.38 7.80 17.40
C LEU A 211 -46.80 6.98 16.18
N ARG A 212 -47.76 6.05 16.32
CA ARG A 212 -48.29 5.27 15.18
C ARG A 212 -49.00 6.15 14.17
N GLU A 213 -49.74 7.15 14.63
CA GLU A 213 -50.41 8.10 13.75
C GLU A 213 -49.43 9.00 13.00
N GLU A 214 -48.38 9.49 13.66
CA GLU A 214 -47.33 10.25 12.98
C GLU A 214 -46.54 9.39 11.98
N MET A 215 -46.23 8.13 12.31
CA MET A 215 -45.60 7.20 11.37
C MET A 215 -46.47 6.97 10.13
N ARG A 216 -47.78 6.75 10.32
CA ARG A 216 -48.75 6.58 9.24
C ARG A 216 -48.80 7.82 8.33
N LYS A 217 -48.76 9.01 8.93
CA LYS A 217 -48.78 10.29 8.22
C LYS A 217 -47.50 10.54 7.42
N LEU A 218 -46.33 10.15 7.95
CA LEU A 218 -45.06 10.24 7.24
C LEU A 218 -45.00 9.24 6.07
N ASP A 219 -45.47 8.01 6.28
CA ASP A 219 -45.55 7.00 5.21
C ASP A 219 -46.49 7.44 4.08
N GLU A 220 -47.64 8.05 4.41
CA GLU A 220 -48.58 8.59 3.44
C GLU A 220 -47.99 9.79 2.67
N ALA A 221 -47.21 10.64 3.35
CA ALA A 221 -46.52 11.76 2.73
C ALA A 221 -45.31 11.35 1.87
N GLU A 222 -44.62 10.27 2.23
CA GLU A 222 -43.47 9.74 1.49
C GLU A 222 -43.88 8.73 0.41
N SER A 223 -45.12 8.23 0.42
CA SER A 223 -45.63 7.34 -0.62
C SER A 223 -45.67 8.06 -1.98
N PRO A 224 -44.89 7.62 -2.98
CA PRO A 224 -44.86 8.28 -4.26
C PRO A 224 -46.08 7.92 -5.12
N ASP A 225 -46.65 8.90 -5.84
CA ASP A 225 -47.73 8.72 -6.84
C ASP A 225 -47.17 8.34 -8.23
N TRP A 226 -46.38 7.26 -8.32
CA TRP A 226 -45.87 6.76 -9.61
C TRP A 226 -45.96 5.25 -9.76
#